data_AF-A0A5D4T286-F1
#
_entry.id   AF-A0A5D4T286-F1
#
_cell.length_a   1.000
_cell.length_b   1.000
_cell.length_c   1.000
_cell.angle_alpha   90.00
_cell.angle_beta   90.00
_cell.angle_gamma   90.00
#
_symmetry.space_group_name_H-M   'P 1'
#
loop_
_entity.id
_entity.type
_entity.pdbx_description
1 polymer ?
#
loop_
_entity_poly.entity_id
_entity_poly.type
_entity_poly.pdbx_seq_one_letter_code
_entity_poly.pdbx_strand_id
1 'polypeptide(L)'
;MSIAYYNTLLREKQQHLQRLQDCEGQLRGKQQEFASFRASVTRPELSSFTWQGTLANRFEDIRTNGMLHYYSEMEQTQFSAIFSGIDNKIQQLHQEIRSLKQTIASLELQLAEERAVNRYN
;
A
#
# COMPACT_ATOMS: atom_id res chain seq x y z
N MET A 1 -0.93 19.07 -27.12
CA MET A 1 -0.20 19.09 -25.82
C MET A 1 1.28 18.84 -26.12
N SER A 2 2.20 19.49 -25.41
CA SER A 2 3.65 19.43 -25.73
C SER A 2 4.35 18.23 -25.08
N ILE A 3 5.50 17.83 -25.62
CA ILE A 3 6.38 16.83 -25.00
C ILE A 3 6.76 17.24 -23.56
N ALA A 4 6.97 18.54 -23.31
CA ALA A 4 7.25 19.06 -21.97
C ALA A 4 6.11 18.77 -20.98
N TYR A 5 4.85 18.92 -21.40
CA TYR A 5 3.69 18.58 -20.57
C TYR A 5 3.68 17.09 -20.19
N TYR A 6 3.87 16.19 -21.15
CA TYR A 6 3.88 14.76 -20.89
C TYR A 6 5.07 14.32 -20.03
N ASN A 7 6.23 14.98 -20.15
CA ASN A 7 7.38 14.74 -19.28
C ASN A 7 7.10 15.14 -17.83
N THR A 8 6.44 16.28 -17.61
CA THR A 8 6.00 16.68 -16.25
C THR A 8 5.04 15.65 -15.68
N LEU A 9 4.02 15.25 -16.45
CA LEU A 9 3.05 14.26 -16.01
C LEU A 9 3.71 12.89 -15.73
N LEU A 10 4.66 12.46 -16.56
CA LEU A 10 5.42 11.24 -16.34
C LEU A 10 6.17 11.28 -15.00
N ARG A 11 6.86 12.39 -14.73
CA ARG A 11 7.58 12.59 -13.47
C ARG A 11 6.66 12.55 -12.26
N GLU A 12 5.50 13.20 -12.33
CA GLU A 12 4.48 13.14 -11.27
C GLU A 12 4.02 11.70 -11.02
N LYS A 13 3.69 10.94 -12.07
CA LYS A 13 3.25 9.54 -11.91
C LYS A 13 4.34 8.66 -11.31
N GLN A 14 5.60 8.86 -11.70
CA GLN A 14 6.74 8.15 -11.10
C GLN A 14 6.92 8.50 -9.62
N GLN A 15 6.76 9.78 -9.25
CA GLN A 15 6.81 10.20 -7.85
C GLN A 15 5.67 9.60 -7.03
N HIS A 16 4.45 9.55 -7.59
CA HIS A 16 3.31 8.92 -6.93
C HIS A 16 3.54 7.43 -6.70
N LEU A 17 4.10 6.74 -7.70
CA LEU A 17 4.47 5.33 -7.58
C LEU A 17 5.48 5.10 -6.45
N GLN A 18 6.56 5.88 -6.42
CA GLN A 18 7.58 5.77 -5.37
C GLN A 18 6.98 5.98 -3.98
N ARG A 19 6.20 7.06 -3.79
CA ARG A 19 5.55 7.35 -2.50
C ARG A 19 4.62 6.23 -2.07
N LEU A 20 3.94 5.59 -3.00
CA LEU A 20 3.01 4.50 -2.71
C LEU A 20 3.76 3.23 -2.29
N GLN A 21 4.87 2.91 -2.95
CA GLN A 21 5.76 1.79 -2.57
C GLN A 21 6.40 2.03 -1.18
N ASP A 22 6.83 3.25 -0.89
CA ASP A 22 7.37 3.61 0.42
C ASP A 22 6.30 3.46 1.53
N CYS A 23 5.07 3.88 1.23
CA CYS A 23 3.93 3.73 2.14
C CYS A 23 3.59 2.26 2.38
N GLU A 24 3.58 1.44 1.33
CA GLU A 24 3.36 0.01 1.42
C GLU A 24 4.38 -0.65 2.35
N GLY A 25 5.67 -0.35 2.17
CA GLY A 25 6.74 -0.87 3.01
C GLY A 25 6.58 -0.48 4.49
N GLN A 26 6.25 0.78 4.76
CA GLN A 26 5.97 1.26 6.12
C GLN A 26 4.76 0.53 6.72
N LEU A 27 3.68 0.35 5.96
CA LEU A 27 2.48 -0.32 6.43
C LEU A 27 2.71 -1.80 6.71
N ARG A 28 3.53 -2.48 5.90
CA ARG A 28 3.96 -3.87 6.17
C ARG A 28 4.74 -3.97 7.48
N GLY A 29 5.64 -3.01 7.75
CA GLY A 29 6.32 -2.93 9.04
C GLY A 29 5.35 -2.75 10.21
N LYS A 30 4.34 -1.89 10.05
CA LYS A 30 3.29 -1.69 11.06
C LYS A 30 2.39 -2.91 11.27
N GLN A 31 2.07 -3.65 10.23
CA GLN A 31 1.35 -4.92 10.34
C GLN A 31 2.14 -5.94 11.16
N GLN A 32 3.45 -6.08 10.89
CA GLN A 32 4.32 -7.00 11.62
C GLN A 32 4.46 -6.59 13.11
N GLU A 33 4.65 -5.30 13.37
CA GLU A 33 4.70 -4.75 14.72
C GLU A 33 3.38 -5.02 15.46
N PHE A 34 2.23 -4.76 14.82
CA PHE A 34 0.91 -5.05 15.38
C PHE A 34 0.72 -6.54 15.69
N ALA A 35 1.07 -7.42 14.76
CA ALA A 35 0.97 -8.87 14.97
C ALA A 35 1.82 -9.35 16.16
N SER A 36 2.98 -8.72 16.41
CA SER A 36 3.84 -9.05 17.55
C SER A 36 3.19 -8.77 18.90
N PHE A 37 2.32 -7.75 18.99
CA PHE A 37 1.59 -7.40 20.21
C PHE A 37 0.37 -8.30 20.48
N ARG A 38 -0.06 -9.12 19.50
CA ARG A 38 -1.21 -10.00 19.69
C ARG A 38 -1.06 -10.91 20.91
N ALA A 39 0.15 -11.43 21.15
CA ALA A 39 0.43 -12.29 22.29
C ALA A 39 0.40 -11.55 23.64
N SER A 40 0.57 -10.23 23.67
CA SER A 40 0.46 -9.46 24.93
C SER A 40 -0.99 -9.29 25.39
N VAL A 41 -1.96 -9.53 24.51
CA VAL A 41 -3.38 -9.54 24.90
C VAL A 41 -3.66 -10.73 25.83
N THR A 42 -3.17 -11.92 25.51
CA THR A 42 -3.48 -13.14 26.28
C THR A 42 -2.49 -13.44 27.41
N ARG A 43 -1.39 -12.69 27.51
CA ARG A 43 -0.35 -12.91 28.52
C ARG A 43 -0.38 -11.85 29.64
N PRO A 44 -0.12 -12.25 30.91
CA PRO A 44 0.01 -13.63 31.38
C PRO A 44 -1.32 -14.40 31.32
N GLU A 45 -1.24 -15.73 31.35
CA GLU A 45 -2.40 -16.62 31.37
C GLU A 45 -3.10 -16.53 32.73
N LEU A 46 -4.45 -16.55 32.73
CA LEU A 46 -5.24 -16.68 33.94
C LEU A 46 -5.52 -18.15 34.23
N SER A 47 -5.20 -18.57 35.45
CA SER A 47 -5.31 -19.95 35.90
C SER A 47 -5.65 -20.02 37.37
N SER A 48 -5.99 -21.22 37.86
CA SER A 48 -6.25 -21.47 39.27
C SER A 48 -5.07 -21.14 40.19
N PHE A 49 -3.85 -21.11 39.65
CA PHE A 49 -2.62 -20.78 40.37
C PHE A 49 -2.24 -19.30 40.30
N THR A 50 -2.95 -18.48 39.52
CA THR A 50 -2.70 -17.04 39.36
C THR A 50 -3.90 -16.23 39.85
N TRP A 51 -4.82 -15.86 38.95
CA TRP A 51 -6.05 -15.15 39.26
C TRP A 51 -7.25 -15.90 38.67
N GLN A 52 -8.17 -16.28 39.56
CA GLN A 52 -9.34 -17.10 39.22
C GLN A 52 -10.63 -16.54 39.85
N GLY A 53 -11.78 -17.02 39.37
CA GLY A 53 -13.11 -16.64 39.83
C GLY A 53 -13.85 -15.75 38.85
N THR A 54 -15.04 -15.29 39.23
CA THR A 54 -15.99 -14.62 38.30
C THR A 54 -15.40 -13.38 37.63
N LEU A 55 -14.57 -12.60 38.33
CA LEU A 55 -13.91 -11.42 37.75
C LEU A 55 -12.81 -11.79 36.75
N ALA A 56 -12.02 -12.84 37.06
CA ALA A 56 -11.02 -13.37 36.16
C ALA A 56 -11.67 -13.89 34.86
N ASN A 57 -12.79 -14.62 34.98
CA ASN A 57 -13.54 -15.12 33.83
C ASN A 57 -14.10 -13.99 32.95
N ARG A 58 -14.65 -12.93 33.56
CA ARG A 58 -15.13 -11.74 32.82
C ARG A 58 -13.99 -11.01 32.12
N PHE A 59 -12.84 -10.92 32.78
CA PHE A 59 -11.66 -10.31 32.17
C PHE A 59 -11.14 -11.15 30.99
N GLU A 60 -11.07 -12.47 31.13
CA GLU A 60 -10.72 -13.38 30.03
C GLU A 60 -11.63 -13.21 28.83
N ASP A 61 -12.94 -13.13 29.06
CA ASP A 61 -13.94 -12.89 28.03
C ASP A 61 -13.69 -11.58 27.25
N ILE A 62 -13.40 -10.49 27.97
CA ILE A 62 -13.04 -9.19 27.35
C ILE A 62 -11.80 -9.32 26.47
N ARG A 63 -10.77 -10.06 26.91
CA ARG A 63 -9.52 -10.24 26.16
C ARG A 63 -9.71 -11.10 24.92
N THR A 64 -10.43 -12.22 25.06
CA THR A 64 -10.55 -13.25 24.02
C THR A 64 -11.65 -12.95 23.01
N ASN A 65 -12.84 -12.59 23.48
CA ASN A 65 -13.99 -12.32 22.62
C ASN A 65 -14.07 -10.85 22.20
N GLY A 66 -13.42 -9.94 22.96
CA GLY A 66 -13.31 -8.53 22.59
C GLY A 66 -12.01 -8.22 21.85
N MET A 67 -10.91 -8.09 22.60
CA MET A 67 -9.64 -7.57 22.05
C MET A 67 -9.05 -8.46 20.94
N LEU A 68 -8.96 -9.77 21.16
CA LEU A 68 -8.42 -10.71 20.18
C LEU A 68 -9.25 -10.80 18.89
N HIS A 69 -10.56 -10.58 18.98
CA HIS A 69 -11.43 -10.50 17.81
C HIS A 69 -11.00 -9.34 16.90
N TYR A 70 -10.85 -8.13 17.44
CA TYR A 70 -10.41 -6.96 16.67
C TYR A 70 -8.98 -7.10 16.13
N TYR A 71 -8.08 -7.74 16.88
CA TYR A 71 -6.75 -8.08 16.37
C TYR A 71 -6.83 -8.95 15.12
N SER A 72 -7.67 -9.99 15.17
CA SER A 72 -7.83 -10.93 14.06
C SER A 72 -8.50 -10.26 12.85
N GLU A 73 -9.51 -9.42 13.08
CA GLU A 73 -10.18 -8.66 12.02
C GLU A 73 -9.21 -7.68 11.33
N MET A 74 -8.43 -6.93 12.10
CA MET A 74 -7.44 -6.00 11.54
C MET A 74 -6.38 -6.75 10.73
N GLU A 75 -5.78 -7.80 11.30
CA GLU A 75 -4.69 -8.57 10.70
C GLU A 75 -5.11 -9.27 9.41
N GLN A 76 -6.29 -9.89 9.40
CA GLN A 76 -6.73 -10.74 8.28
C GLN A 76 -7.54 -9.96 7.22
N THR A 77 -8.38 -9.02 7.64
CA THR A 77 -9.34 -8.37 6.74
C THR A 77 -8.87 -6.97 6.36
N GLN A 78 -8.63 -6.10 7.35
CA GLN A 78 -8.41 -4.68 7.07
C GLN A 78 -7.05 -4.43 6.39
N PHE A 79 -5.97 -5.02 6.91
CA PHE A 79 -4.65 -4.93 6.26
C PHE A 79 -4.67 -5.53 4.86
N SER A 80 -5.28 -6.70 4.68
CA SER A 80 -5.39 -7.38 3.38
C SER A 80 -6.12 -6.51 2.34
N ALA A 81 -7.23 -5.88 2.73
CA ALA A 81 -7.98 -4.99 1.86
C ALA A 81 -7.16 -3.76 1.46
N ILE A 82 -6.42 -3.16 2.41
CA ILE A 82 -5.57 -1.99 2.14
C ILE A 82 -4.42 -2.37 1.19
N PHE A 83 -3.72 -3.48 1.44
CA PHE A 83 -2.63 -3.94 0.56
C PHE A 83 -3.14 -4.24 -0.85
N SER A 84 -4.29 -4.89 -0.98
CA SER A 84 -4.92 -5.13 -2.29
C SER A 84 -5.22 -3.81 -3.02
N GLY A 85 -5.71 -2.79 -2.29
CA GLY A 85 -5.95 -1.46 -2.84
C GLY A 85 -4.68 -0.75 -3.30
N ILE A 86 -3.60 -0.86 -2.52
CA ILE A 86 -2.27 -0.34 -2.86
C ILE A 86 -1.74 -1.02 -4.12
N ASP A 87 -1.75 -2.36 -4.17
CA ASP A 87 -1.26 -3.15 -5.30
C ASP A 87 -2.00 -2.78 -6.59
N ASN A 88 -3.34 -2.69 -6.52
CA ASN A 88 -4.15 -2.25 -7.67
C ASN A 88 -3.75 -0.86 -8.16
N LYS A 89 -3.47 0.08 -7.25
CA LYS A 89 -3.07 1.43 -7.62
C LYS A 89 -1.64 1.49 -8.18
N ILE A 90 -0.73 0.67 -7.67
CA ILE A 90 0.61 0.48 -8.22
C ILE A 90 0.52 -0.03 -9.67
N GLN A 91 -0.30 -1.06 -9.92
CA GLN A 91 -0.49 -1.60 -11.27
C GLN A 91 -1.07 -0.56 -12.23
N GLN A 92 -2.06 0.21 -11.77
CA GLN A 92 -2.63 1.33 -12.55
C GLN A 92 -1.54 2.37 -12.90
N LEU A 93 -0.72 2.79 -11.92
CA LEU A 93 0.34 3.77 -12.15
C LEU A 93 1.39 3.25 -13.14
N HIS A 94 1.75 1.96 -13.08
CA HIS A 94 2.63 1.35 -14.07
C HIS A 94 2.06 1.39 -15.49
N GLN A 95 0.76 1.12 -15.65
CA GLN A 95 0.08 1.21 -16.94
C GLN A 95 0.08 2.65 -17.48
N GLU A 96 -0.26 3.62 -16.63
CA GLU A 96 -0.25 5.05 -16.97
C GLU A 96 1.15 5.51 -17.39
N ILE A 97 2.19 5.13 -16.63
CA ILE A 97 3.60 5.44 -16.95
C ILE A 97 4.00 4.85 -18.31
N ARG A 98 3.62 3.60 -18.60
CA ARG A 98 3.92 2.97 -19.89
C ARG A 98 3.25 3.72 -21.05
N SER A 99 1.98 4.08 -20.90
CA SER A 99 1.23 4.84 -21.92
C SER A 99 1.82 6.23 -22.16
N LEU A 100 2.24 6.93 -21.09
CA LEU A 100 2.90 8.23 -21.22
C LEU A 100 4.22 8.14 -21.97
N LYS A 101 5.05 7.13 -21.66
CA LYS A 101 6.32 6.90 -22.38
C LYS A 101 6.11 6.63 -23.87
N GLN A 102 5.09 5.85 -24.23
CA GLN A 102 4.74 5.59 -25.63
C GLN A 102 4.27 6.87 -26.34
N THR A 103 3.44 7.66 -25.67
CA THR A 103 2.99 8.96 -26.19
C THR A 103 4.17 9.91 -26.44
N ILE A 104 5.09 10.02 -25.49
CA ILE A 104 6.29 10.86 -25.62
C ILE A 104 7.14 10.41 -26.81
N ALA A 105 7.43 9.11 -26.93
CA ALA A 105 8.23 8.57 -28.02
C ALA A 105 7.59 8.83 -29.40
N SER A 106 6.26 8.69 -29.51
CA SER A 106 5.52 8.98 -30.75
C SER A 106 5.64 10.46 -31.14
N LEU A 107 5.47 11.37 -30.18
CA LEU A 107 5.59 12.82 -30.41
C LEU A 107 7.03 13.23 -30.79
N GLU A 108 8.03 12.61 -30.17
CA GLU A 108 9.44 12.85 -30.50
C GLU A 108 9.78 12.41 -31.92
N LEU A 109 9.24 11.27 -32.36
CA LEU A 109 9.41 10.78 -33.73
C LEU A 109 8.77 11.74 -34.75
N GLN A 110 7.52 12.15 -34.53
CA GLN A 110 6.82 13.11 -35.39
C GLN A 110 7.60 14.42 -35.52
N LEU A 111 8.11 14.95 -34.41
CA LEU A 111 8.90 16.18 -34.40
C LEU A 111 10.22 16.02 -35.17
N ALA A 112 10.84 14.85 -35.12
CA ALA A 112 12.07 14.55 -35.86
C ALA A 112 11.80 14.47 -37.38
N GLU A 113 10.69 13.85 -37.79
CA GLU A 113 10.25 13.76 -39.17
C GLU A 113 9.94 15.15 -39.75
N GLU A 114 9.17 15.98 -39.03
CA GLU A 114 8.88 17.35 -39.43
C GLU A 114 10.15 18.19 -39.62
N ARG A 115 11.12 18.05 -38.70
CA ARG A 115 12.41 18.72 -38.79
C ARG A 115 13.25 18.22 -39.96
N ALA A 116 13.16 16.93 -40.31
CA ALA A 116 13.85 16.39 -41.47
C ALA A 116 13.24 16.96 -42.76
N VAL A 117 11.91 16.92 -42.91
CA VAL A 117 11.20 17.47 -44.08
C VAL A 117 11.51 18.96 -44.27
N ASN A 118 11.46 19.75 -43.19
CA ASN A 118 11.70 21.19 -43.25
C ASN A 118 13.19 21.57 -43.48
N ARG A 119 14.11 20.60 -43.43
CA ARG A 119 15.53 20.81 -43.80
C ARG A 119 15.81 20.55 -45.29
N TYR A 120 14.91 19.87 -45.98
CA TYR A 120 15.05 19.52 -47.40
C TYR A 120 14.18 20.37 -48.34
N ASN A 121 13.35 21.27 -47.78
CA ASN A 121 12.65 22.34 -48.48
C ASN A 121 13.35 23.68 -48.22
#